data_AF-I4IQ74-F1
#
_entry.id   AF-I4IQ74-F1
#
_cell.length_a   1.000
_cell.length_b   1.000
_cell.length_c   1.000
_cell.angle_alpha   90.00
_cell.angle_beta   90.00
_cell.angle_gamma   90.00
#
_symmetry.space_group_name_H-M   'P 1'
#
loop_
_entity.id
_entity.type
_entity.pdbx_description
1 polymer ?
#
loop_
_entity_poly.entity_id
_entity_poly.type
_entity_poly.pdbx_seq_one_letter_code
_entity_poly.pdbx_strand_id
1 'polypeptide(L)' 'MLGVKENLSYTVGYCRVSSHDQKKDLERQKEVVELFCA' A
#
# COMPACT_ATOMS: atom_id res chain seq x y z
N MET A 1 12.30 -9.16 -8.62
CA MET A 1 12.15 -7.83 -8.00
C MET A 1 11.27 -7.00 -8.93
N LEU A 2 9.96 -6.95 -8.65
CA LEU A 2 8.85 -6.20 -9.29
C LEU A 2 8.75 -5.96 -10.82
N GLY A 3 9.64 -6.47 -11.69
CA GLY A 3 9.46 -6.42 -13.15
C GLY A 3 9.27 -5.01 -13.72
N VAL A 4 9.86 -4.01 -13.06
CA VAL A 4 9.58 -2.59 -13.26
C VAL A 4 10.24 -2.10 -14.55
N LYS A 5 9.47 -1.45 -15.43
CA LYS A 5 9.99 -0.82 -16.66
C LYS A 5 10.85 0.40 -16.30
N GLU A 6 12.02 0.52 -16.93
CA GLU A 6 13.06 1.54 -16.65
C GLU A 6 12.61 3.01 -16.65
N ASN A 7 11.45 3.34 -17.23
CA ASN A 7 10.99 4.73 -17.41
C ASN A 7 9.69 5.07 -16.67
N LEU A 8 9.30 4.26 -15.67
CA LEU A 8 8.18 4.58 -14.79
C LEU A 8 8.66 4.68 -13.34
N SER A 9 8.55 5.88 -12.75
CA SER A 9 8.73 6.09 -11.31
C SER A 9 7.45 5.64 -10.61
N TYR A 10 7.47 4.45 -10.02
CA TYR A 10 6.34 3.94 -9.24
C TYR A 10 6.48 4.30 -7.77
N THR A 11 5.43 4.89 -7.21
CA THR A 11 5.27 5.02 -5.76
C THR A 11 4.58 3.77 -5.25
N VAL A 12 5.20 3.06 -4.30
CA VAL A 12 4.65 1.82 -3.73
C VAL A 12 4.25 2.06 -2.28
N GLY A 13 2.94 2.04 -2.02
CA GLY A 13 2.40 2.01 -0.66
C GLY A 13 2.40 0.58 -0.10
N TYR A 14 2.90 0.39 1.12
CA TYR A 14 2.89 -0.89 1.82
C TYR A 14 2.19 -0.78 3.17
N CYS A 15 1.19 -1.62 3.38
CA CYS A 15 0.43 -1.71 4.64
C CYS A 15 0.42 -3.15 5.16
N ARG A 16 0.44 -3.33 6.48
CA ARG A 16 0.44 -4.63 7.15
C ARG A 16 -0.28 -4.54 8.50
N VAL A 17 -0.96 -5.63 8.86
CA VAL A 17 -1.46 -5.86 10.22
C VAL A 17 -0.85 -7.12 10.82
N SER A 18 -0.82 -7.17 12.15
CA SER A 18 -0.18 -8.27 12.89
C SER A 18 -1.09 -9.50 13.03
N SER A 19 -2.40 -9.29 13.14
CA SER A 19 -3.41 -10.35 13.20
C SER A 19 -4.38 -10.26 12.02
N HIS A 20 -4.92 -11.42 11.63
CA HIS A 20 -6.00 -11.51 10.65
C HIS A 20 -7.25 -10.72 11.08
N ASP A 21 -7.54 -10.67 12.38
CA ASP A 21 -8.73 -10.00 12.92
C ASP A 21 -8.72 -8.48 12.69
N GLN A 22 -7.55 -7.91 12.42
CA GLN A 22 -7.36 -6.49 12.15
C GLN A 22 -7.55 -6.13 10.67
N LYS A 23 -8.13 -7.01 9.86
CA LYS A 23 -8.32 -6.78 8.41
C LYS A 23 -9.04 -5.47 8.08
N LYS A 24 -10.00 -5.05 8.91
CA LYS A 24 -10.69 -3.76 8.74
C LYS A 24 -9.74 -2.57 8.87
N ASP A 25 -8.77 -2.65 9.78
CA ASP A 25 -7.76 -1.61 9.93
C ASP A 25 -6.80 -1.58 8.74
N LEU A 26 -6.47 -2.74 8.17
CA LEU A 26 -5.66 -2.82 6.96
C LEU A 26 -6.32 -2.10 5.77
N GLU A 27 -7.62 -2.26 5.56
CA GLU A 27 -8.33 -1.54 4.49
C GLU A 27 -8.32 -0.03 4.73
N ARG A 28 -8.55 0.41 5.98
CA ARG A 28 -8.43 1.83 6.35
C ARG A 28 -7.02 2.38 6.11
N GLN A 29 -5.98 1.61 6.43
CA GLN A 29 -4.59 2.02 6.18
C GLN A 29 -4.32 2.22 4.68
N LYS A 30 -4.89 1.37 3.81
CA LYS A 30 -4.77 1.55 2.35
C LYS A 30 -5.40 2.87 1.89
N GLU A 31 -6.63 3.15 2.33
CA GLU A 31 -7.32 4.41 1.99
C GLU A 31 -6.49 5.63 2.40
N VAL A 32 -5.90 5.61 3.59
CA VAL A 32 -5.03 6.71 4.08
C VAL A 32 -3.78 6.86 3.22
N VAL A 33 -3.11 5.76 2.87
CA VAL A 33 -1.89 5.78 2.04
C VAL A 33 -2.20 6.24 0.62
N GLU A 34 -3.33 5.83 0.06
CA GLU A 34 -3.82 6.29 -1.25
C GLU A 34 -4.12 7.79 -1.23
N LEU A 35 -4.84 8.29 -0.21
CA LEU A 35 -5.15 9.71 -0.07
C LEU A 35 -3.92 10.59 0.12
N PHE A 36 -2.89 10.10 0.82
CA PHE A 36 -1.66 10.86 1.03
C PHE A 36 -0.80 10.98 -0.25
N CYS A 37 -0.86 9.97 -1.13
CA CYS A 37 -0.04 9.90 -2.34
C CYS A 37 -0.76 10.33 -3.62
N ALA A 38 -2.02 10.77 -3.53
CA ALA A 38 -2.81 11.32 -4.63
C ALA A 38 -2.31 12.70 -5.06
#